data_AF-A0A7Y5FPW1-F1
#
_entry.id   AF-A0A7Y5FPW1-F1
#
_cell.length_a   1.000
_cell.length_b   1.000
_cell.length_c   1.000
_cell.angle_alpha   90.00
_cell.angle_beta   90.00
_cell.angle_gamma   90.00
#
_symmetry.space_group_name_H-M   'P 1'
#
loop_
_entity.id
_entity.type
_entity.pdbx_description
1 polymer ?
#
loop_
_entity_poly.entity_id
_entity_poly.type
_entity_poly.pdbx_seq_one_letter_code
_entity_poly.pdbx_strand_id
1 'polypeptide(L)'
;MLADYIIALGLTIITEFLVYLLFFREEKRLKLLLWSVVINFITNPVANLLYFIAITNFTGEYAGVASFVIIESLVTVSEVFLIRFLMKCDTGKAARVSIVANMLTASLGIVYMVIGR
;
A
#
# COMPACT_ATOMS: atom_id res chain seq x y z
N MET A 1 -5.14 16.10 -10.62
CA MET A 1 -5.48 14.71 -11.00
C MET A 1 -4.24 13.86 -11.25
N LEU A 2 -3.47 14.07 -12.34
CA LEU A 2 -2.27 13.25 -12.60
C LEU A 2 -1.13 13.55 -11.60
N ALA A 3 -0.87 14.83 -11.32
CA ALA A 3 0.17 15.24 -10.38
C ALA A 3 -0.09 14.68 -8.97
N ASP A 4 -1.32 14.77 -8.47
CA ASP A 4 -1.71 14.26 -7.15
C ASP A 4 -1.50 12.74 -7.05
N TYR A 5 -1.85 12.00 -8.11
CA TYR A 5 -1.60 10.56 -8.18
C TYR A 5 -0.11 10.23 -8.14
N ILE A 6 0.73 10.94 -8.91
CA ILE A 6 2.18 10.72 -8.93
C ILE A 6 2.78 11.03 -7.55
N ILE A 7 2.34 12.11 -6.90
CA ILE A 7 2.81 12.49 -5.56
C ILE A 7 2.41 11.42 -4.54
N ALA A 8 1.15 10.97 -4.54
CA ALA A 8 0.67 9.94 -3.64
C ALA A 8 1.43 8.62 -3.83
N LEU A 9 1.58 8.15 -5.07
CA LEU A 9 2.35 6.95 -5.39
C LEU A 9 3.81 7.07 -4.94
N GLY A 10 4.43 8.22 -5.17
CA GLY A 10 5.79 8.51 -4.74
C GLY A 10 5.96 8.44 -3.23
N LEU A 11 5.02 9.02 -2.47
CA LEU A 11 4.99 8.95 -1.01
C LEU A 11 4.82 7.52 -0.50
N THR A 12 3.95 6.73 -1.13
CA THR A 12 3.75 5.31 -0.77
C THR A 12 5.02 4.50 -0.99
N ILE A 13 5.66 4.64 -2.17
CA ILE A 13 6.93 3.97 -2.48
C ILE A 13 8.02 4.37 -1.49
N ILE A 14 8.16 5.66 -1.17
CA ILE A 14 9.17 6.12 -0.20
C ILE A 14 8.89 5.52 1.19
N THR A 15 7.63 5.54 1.63
CA THR A 15 7.23 5.03 2.95
C THR A 15 7.49 3.53 3.06
N GLU A 16 7.04 2.74 2.10
CA GLU A 16 7.30 1.31 2.08
C GLU A 16 8.79 0.99 2.00
N PHE A 17 9.55 1.70 1.16
CA PHE A 17 10.99 1.51 1.08
C PHE A 17 11.67 1.74 2.44
N LEU A 18 11.27 2.78 3.19
CA LEU A 18 11.78 3.02 4.53
C LEU A 18 11.42 1.87 5.49
N VAL A 19 10.20 1.33 5.42
CA VAL A 19 9.82 0.15 6.20
C VAL A 19 10.67 -1.05 5.82
N TYR A 20 10.90 -1.29 4.53
CA TYR A 20 11.74 -2.39 4.06
C TYR A 20 13.18 -2.24 4.58
N LEU A 21 13.75 -1.03 4.58
CA LEU A 21 15.08 -0.78 5.14
C LEU A 21 15.15 -1.10 6.65
N LEU A 22 14.10 -0.83 7.41
CA LEU A 22 14.05 -1.14 8.85
C LEU A 22 14.03 -2.66 9.10
N PHE A 23 13.31 -3.43 8.28
CA PHE A 23 13.12 -4.87 8.48
C PHE A 23 14.15 -5.75 7.74
N PHE A 24 14.83 -5.24 6.71
CA PHE A 24 15.76 -5.97 5.85
C PHE A 24 17.14 -5.30 5.78
N ARG A 25 17.67 -4.86 6.94
CA ARG A 25 18.93 -4.10 7.12
C ARG A 25 20.15 -4.56 6.30
N GLU A 26 20.25 -5.82 5.92
CA GLU A 26 21.41 -6.43 5.24
C GLU A 26 21.22 -6.66 3.72
N GLU A 27 20.02 -6.43 3.17
CA GLU A 27 19.75 -6.62 1.74
C GLU A 27 20.25 -5.42 0.91
N LYS A 28 20.55 -5.67 -0.37
CA LYS A 28 20.96 -4.63 -1.34
C LYS A 28 19.88 -3.53 -1.39
N ARG A 29 20.16 -2.35 -0.85
CA ARG A 29 19.19 -1.23 -0.74
C ARG A 29 18.46 -0.91 -2.05
N LEU A 30 19.18 -0.90 -3.17
CA LEU A 30 18.62 -0.71 -4.52
C LEU A 30 17.56 -1.77 -4.87
N LYS A 31 17.76 -3.02 -4.45
CA LYS A 31 16.82 -4.12 -4.67
C LYS A 31 15.54 -3.92 -3.85
N LEU A 32 15.65 -3.45 -2.61
CA LEU A 32 14.49 -3.12 -1.77
C LEU A 32 13.68 -1.96 -2.34
N LEU A 33 14.35 -0.92 -2.85
CA LEU A 33 13.68 0.18 -3.54
C LEU A 33 12.94 -0.32 -4.78
N LEU A 34 13.60 -1.13 -5.61
CA LEU A 34 13.00 -1.70 -6.80
C LEU A 34 11.78 -2.57 -6.47
N TRP A 35 11.83 -3.34 -5.39
CA TRP A 35 10.68 -4.11 -4.94
C TRP A 35 9.53 -3.25 -4.43
N SER A 36 9.79 -2.18 -3.69
CA SER A 36 8.74 -1.23 -3.29
C SER A 36 8.06 -0.62 -4.51
N VAL A 37 8.83 -0.20 -5.51
CA VAL A 37 8.28 0.31 -6.78
C VAL A 37 7.42 -0.76 -7.45
N VAL A 38 7.95 -1.96 -7.67
CA VAL A 38 7.22 -3.04 -8.39
C VAL A 38 5.93 -3.42 -7.67
N ILE A 39 5.97 -3.60 -6.34
CA ILE A 39 4.79 -3.96 -5.55
C ILE A 39 3.73 -2.88 -5.70
N ASN A 40 4.09 -1.60 -5.47
CA ASN A 40 3.16 -0.48 -5.57
C ASN A 40 2.57 -0.29 -6.96
N PHE A 41 3.38 -0.44 -8.02
CA PHE A 41 2.89 -0.33 -9.39
C PHE A 41 1.89 -1.43 -9.75
N ILE A 42 1.91 -2.56 -9.05
CA ILE A 42 0.93 -3.63 -9.21
C ILE A 42 -0.30 -3.36 -8.33
N THR A 43 -0.10 -3.03 -7.05
CA THR A 43 -1.18 -2.95 -6.08
C THR A 43 -2.01 -1.67 -6.20
N ASN A 44 -1.39 -0.51 -6.45
CA ASN A 44 -2.12 0.77 -6.54
C ASN A 44 -3.17 0.82 -7.67
N PRO A 45 -2.86 0.47 -8.93
CA PRO A 45 -3.86 0.50 -10.00
C PRO A 45 -5.03 -0.46 -9.72
N VAL A 46 -4.75 -1.63 -9.15
CA VAL A 46 -5.77 -2.61 -8.77
C VAL A 46 -6.64 -2.08 -7.65
N ALA A 47 -6.05 -1.50 -6.59
CA ALA A 47 -6.79 -0.88 -5.50
C ALA A 47 -7.70 0.24 -6.01
N ASN A 48 -7.18 1.14 -6.85
CA ASN A 48 -7.96 2.24 -7.43
C ASN A 48 -9.13 1.74 -8.30
N LEU A 49 -8.93 0.65 -9.06
CA LEU A 49 -10.02 0.03 -9.81
C LEU A 49 -11.10 -0.54 -8.88
N LEU A 50 -10.69 -1.23 -7.80
CA LEU A 50 -11.62 -1.76 -6.81
C LEU A 50 -12.38 -0.64 -6.11
N TYR A 51 -11.72 0.45 -5.77
CA TYR A 51 -12.35 1.65 -5.21
C TYR A 51 -13.38 2.24 -6.17
N PHE A 52 -13.04 2.37 -7.46
CA PHE A 52 -13.96 2.86 -8.47
C PHE A 52 -15.21 1.97 -8.58
N ILE A 53 -15.02 0.66 -8.65
CA ILE A 53 -16.14 -0.32 -8.70
C ILE A 53 -16.98 -0.21 -7.43
N ALA A 54 -16.35 -0.11 -6.26
CA ALA A 54 -17.05 -0.04 -4.99
C ALA A 54 -17.90 1.22 -4.87
N ILE A 55 -17.33 2.39 -5.21
CA ILE A 55 -18.04 3.68 -5.18
C ILE A 55 -19.21 3.69 -6.17
N THR A 56 -19.07 3.04 -7.33
CA THR A 56 -20.10 3.05 -8.37
C THR A 56 -21.26 2.10 -8.06
N ASN A 57 -21.01 0.98 -7.37
CA ASN A 57 -22.01 -0.07 -7.15
C ASN A 57 -22.63 -0.09 -5.75
N PHE A 58 -21.97 0.49 -4.74
CA PHE A 58 -22.48 0.50 -3.36
C PHE A 58 -22.96 1.90 -2.98
N THR A 59 -24.25 2.01 -2.63
CA THR A 59 -24.86 3.23 -2.11
C THR A 59 -25.25 3.02 -0.64
N GLY A 60 -24.76 3.89 0.24
CA GLY A 60 -25.05 3.84 1.68
C GLY A 60 -24.05 4.64 2.53
N GLU A 61 -24.50 5.16 3.67
CA GLU A 61 -23.73 6.05 4.57
C GLU A 61 -22.41 5.42 5.06
N TYR A 62 -22.37 4.09 5.21
CA TYR A 62 -21.18 3.34 5.66
C TYR A 62 -20.45 2.60 4.53
N ALA A 63 -20.93 2.68 3.29
CA ALA A 63 -20.36 1.92 2.17
C ALA A 63 -18.89 2.31 1.92
N GLY A 64 -18.56 3.61 2.02
CA GLY A 64 -17.20 4.08 1.78
C GLY A 64 -16.18 3.51 2.76
N VAL A 65 -16.49 3.50 4.07
CA VAL A 65 -15.58 2.98 5.10
C VAL A 65 -15.44 1.46 5.01
N ALA A 66 -16.55 0.74 4.83
CA ALA A 66 -16.52 -0.71 4.68
C ALA A 66 -15.70 -1.14 3.45
N SER A 67 -15.93 -0.49 2.30
CA SER A 67 -15.16 -0.76 1.09
C SER A 67 -13.68 -0.44 1.25
N PHE A 68 -13.34 0.67 1.92
CA PHE A 68 -11.95 1.00 2.25
C PHE A 68 -11.27 -0.08 3.07
N VAL A 69 -11.86 -0.49 4.20
CA VAL A 69 -11.28 -1.53 5.05
C VAL A 69 -11.09 -2.85 4.30
N ILE A 70 -12.06 -3.24 3.48
CA ILE A 70 -11.98 -4.49 2.69
C ILE A 70 -10.87 -4.39 1.63
N ILE A 71 -10.80 -3.30 0.87
CA ILE A 71 -9.81 -3.12 -0.20
C ILE A 71 -8.40 -3.05 0.40
N GLU A 72 -8.17 -2.25 1.44
CA GLU A 72 -6.86 -2.16 2.10
C GLU A 72 -6.45 -3.52 2.70
N SER A 73 -7.40 -4.29 3.25
CA SER A 73 -7.12 -5.64 3.75
C SER A 73 -6.69 -6.59 2.62
N LEU A 74 -7.35 -6.52 1.46
CA LEU A 74 -7.00 -7.32 0.29
C LEU A 74 -5.62 -6.92 -0.25
N VAL A 75 -5.36 -5.62 -0.38
CA VAL A 75 -4.04 -5.08 -0.78
C VAL A 75 -2.96 -5.58 0.16
N THR A 76 -3.16 -5.40 1.48
CA THR A 76 -2.21 -5.85 2.51
C THR A 76 -1.89 -7.34 2.35
N VAL A 77 -2.92 -8.18 2.19
CA VAL A 77 -2.75 -9.63 1.99
C VAL A 77 -1.99 -9.93 0.70
N SER A 78 -2.34 -9.29 -0.43
CA SER A 78 -1.62 -9.43 -1.69
C SER A 78 -0.14 -9.05 -1.54
N GLU A 79 0.16 -7.98 -0.82
CA GLU A 79 1.53 -7.54 -0.56
C GLU A 79 2.30 -8.52 0.32
N VAL A 80 1.66 -9.21 1.27
CA VAL A 80 2.33 -10.30 2.02
C VAL A 80 2.88 -11.35 1.06
N PHE A 81 2.08 -11.76 0.07
CA PHE A 81 2.51 -12.76 -0.91
C PHE A 81 3.61 -12.23 -1.83
N LEU A 82 3.50 -10.99 -2.30
CA LEU A 82 4.50 -10.36 -3.16
C LEU A 82 5.83 -10.16 -2.43
N ILE A 83 5.82 -9.63 -1.21
CA ILE A 83 7.02 -9.44 -0.37
C ILE A 83 7.67 -10.78 -0.10
N ARG A 84 6.88 -11.78 0.34
CA ARG A 84 7.39 -13.14 0.59
C ARG A 84 8.08 -13.71 -0.65
N PHE A 85 7.48 -13.55 -1.82
CA PHE A 85 7.99 -14.09 -3.07
C PHE A 85 9.26 -13.35 -3.55
N LEU A 86 9.23 -12.02 -3.59
CA LEU A 86 10.31 -11.17 -4.13
C LEU A 86 11.51 -11.07 -3.18
N MET A 87 11.25 -11.03 -1.87
CA MET A 87 12.28 -10.89 -0.83
C MET A 87 12.67 -12.22 -0.19
N LYS A 88 12.04 -13.33 -0.59
CA LYS A 88 12.34 -14.70 -0.13
C LYS A 88 12.41 -14.82 1.40
N CYS A 89 11.47 -14.21 2.11
CA CYS A 89 11.39 -14.26 3.56
C CYS A 89 10.27 -15.18 4.07
N ASP A 90 10.19 -15.39 5.39
CA ASP A 90 9.09 -16.10 6.00
C ASP A 90 7.79 -15.29 5.93
N THR A 91 6.64 -15.99 5.94
CA THR A 91 5.32 -15.37 5.85
C THR A 91 5.06 -14.42 7.03
N GLY A 92 5.56 -14.73 8.22
CA GLY A 92 5.36 -13.90 9.41
C GLY A 92 6.12 -12.56 9.32
N LYS A 93 7.31 -12.55 8.75
CA LYS A 93 8.07 -11.34 8.45
C LYS A 93 7.41 -10.54 7.32
N ALA A 94 7.01 -11.20 6.24
CA ALA A 94 6.29 -10.54 5.14
C ALA A 94 4.99 -9.87 5.62
N ALA A 95 4.22 -10.57 6.47
CA ALA A 95 2.98 -10.06 7.03
C ALA A 95 3.22 -8.82 7.91
N ARG A 96 4.19 -8.89 8.83
CA ARG A 96 4.53 -7.73 9.68
C ARG A 96 4.97 -6.52 8.87
N VAL A 97 5.79 -6.75 7.84
CA VAL A 97 6.26 -5.68 6.95
C VAL A 97 5.10 -5.05 6.19
N SER A 98 4.27 -5.87 5.53
CA SER A 98 3.10 -5.40 4.77
C SER A 98 2.13 -4.61 5.64
N ILE A 99 1.80 -5.12 6.83
CA ILE A 99 0.88 -4.46 7.76
C ILE A 99 1.43 -3.09 8.19
N VAL A 100 2.70 -3.03 8.61
CA VAL A 100 3.31 -1.77 9.05
C VAL A 100 3.35 -0.76 7.90
N ALA A 101 3.69 -1.21 6.69
CA ALA A 101 3.80 -0.33 5.54
C ALA A 101 2.43 0.22 5.12
N ASN A 102 1.42 -0.64 4.99
CA ASN A 102 0.05 -0.24 4.66
C ASN A 102 -0.61 0.61 5.74
N MET A 103 -0.34 0.36 7.03
CA MET A 103 -0.85 1.22 8.10
C MET A 103 -0.25 2.63 8.03
N LEU A 104 1.03 2.75 7.72
CA LEU A 104 1.69 4.05 7.57
C LEU A 104 1.15 4.80 6.36
N THR A 105 0.97 4.14 5.22
CA THR A 105 0.46 4.78 4.00
C THR A 105 -1.03 5.14 4.12
N ALA A 106 -1.85 4.28 4.73
CA ALA A 106 -3.25 4.59 5.04
C ALA A 106 -3.38 5.80 5.98
N SER A 107 -2.53 5.87 7.03
CA SER A 107 -2.54 7.01 7.95
C SER A 107 -2.09 8.32 7.29
N LEU A 108 -1.11 8.27 6.38
CA LEU A 108 -0.76 9.42 5.54
C LEU A 108 -1.92 9.87 4.66
N GLY A 109 -2.67 8.92 4.07
CA GLY A 109 -3.88 9.21 3.29
C GLY A 109 -4.95 9.92 4.11
N ILE A 110 -5.21 9.45 5.34
CA ILE A 110 -6.15 10.08 6.27
C ILE A 110 -5.69 11.50 6.65
N VAL A 111 -4.41 11.67 7.01
CA VAL A 111 -3.86 12.98 7.38
C VAL A 111 -3.97 13.97 6.21
N TYR A 112 -3.66 13.53 4.99
CA TYR A 112 -3.82 14.35 3.79
C TYR A 112 -5.28 14.76 3.57
N MET A 113 -6.24 13.85 3.79
CA MET A 113 -7.67 14.15 3.67
C MET A 113 -8.16 15.15 4.73
N VAL A 114 -7.57 15.15 5.93
CA VAL A 114 -7.92 16.05 7.04
C VAL A 114 -7.29 17.43 6.88
N ILE A 115 -6.02 17.52 6.48
CA ILE A 115 -5.27 18.78 6.38
C ILE A 115 -5.46 19.47 5.01
N GLY A 116 -5.66 18.68 3.95
CA GLY A 116 -5.81 19.18 2.58
C GLY A 116 -7.23 19.65 2.22
N ARG A 117 -8.10 19.87 3.21
CA ARG A 117 -9.45 20.46 3.06
C ARG A 117 -9.47 21.89 3.56
#